data_AF-A0A547N8C4-F1
#
_entry.id   AF-A0A547N8C4-F1
#
_cell.length_a   1.000
_cell.length_b   1.000
_cell.length_c   1.000
_cell.angle_alpha   90.00
_cell.angle_beta   90.00
_cell.angle_gamma   90.00
#
_symmetry.space_group_name_H-M   'P 1'
#
loop_
_entity.id
_entity.type
_entity.pdbx_description
1 polymer ?
#
loop_
_entity_poly.entity_id
_entity_poly.type
_entity_poly.pdbx_seq_one_letter_code
_entity_poly.pdbx_strand_id
1 'polypeptide(L)'
;MKGKMSPIRAVLILSVSAAVVSACASKKVPPPEISYDAADFKPAAIEKAPERPIRIVEVPKPLPLPGQMQPEPGKAEDKRPPEERVADANKAATQQPTKYGYVNAVQVYPFTDGALYQLYAAPERVTDIALQPGEKLTAVSAGDTVRWVIGDTASGTGDNQRTHVLVKPFAPGLATNVVITTDRRTYHLQLQSTEKTAMAAISWTYSQDQIIALRQRNAQAEAVTPVASNIALENLRFRYSISGDTPPWRPTRAFDDGSKVYIEFPRRIDQGEAPPLFIVGADGSSELVNYRVRGNYYIVDRLFAAAELRLGTKRQQVIRISRIDGRQPQRRISLFRGSRRGEDS
;
A
#
# COMPACT_ATOMS: atom_id res chain seq x y z
N MET A 1 61.62 15.38 -92.38
CA MET A 1 62.94 15.94 -92.00
C MET A 1 63.03 16.02 -90.48
N LYS A 2 64.20 15.64 -89.94
CA LYS A 2 64.49 15.49 -88.51
C LYS A 2 64.48 16.84 -87.76
N GLY A 3 64.15 16.78 -86.48
CA GLY A 3 64.49 17.80 -85.49
C GLY A 3 64.33 17.25 -84.07
N LYS A 4 65.43 16.76 -83.48
CA LYS A 4 65.57 16.45 -82.04
C LYS A 4 66.62 17.41 -81.49
N MET A 5 66.40 17.97 -80.30
CA MET A 5 67.40 17.98 -79.22
C MET A 5 66.80 18.48 -77.90
N SER A 6 67.23 17.85 -76.81
CA SER A 6 67.05 18.19 -75.38
C SER A 6 68.44 18.47 -74.78
N PRO A 7 68.59 19.21 -73.66
CA PRO A 7 69.03 18.57 -72.38
C PRO A 7 68.55 19.31 -71.08
N ILE A 8 68.16 18.65 -69.97
CA ILE A 8 68.89 18.19 -68.75
C ILE A 8 69.27 19.26 -67.67
N ARG A 9 68.71 19.07 -66.45
CA ARG A 9 69.18 19.30 -65.03
C ARG A 9 69.15 20.66 -64.28
N ALA A 10 68.50 20.58 -63.10
CA ALA A 10 68.92 21.01 -61.74
C ALA A 10 68.73 22.47 -61.25
N VAL A 11 68.10 22.60 -60.05
CA VAL A 11 68.35 23.48 -58.87
C VAL A 11 67.07 23.44 -57.99
N LEU A 12 66.93 22.65 -56.91
CA LEU A 12 67.46 22.69 -55.53
C LEU A 12 66.93 23.85 -54.62
N ILE A 13 65.93 23.51 -53.78
CA ILE A 13 65.73 23.76 -52.33
C ILE A 13 66.40 25.01 -51.69
N LEU A 14 65.61 25.96 -51.15
CA LEU A 14 65.66 26.51 -49.77
C LEU A 14 64.85 27.83 -49.65
N SER A 15 63.85 27.89 -48.76
CA SER A 15 63.37 29.07 -47.96
C SER A 15 61.92 28.80 -47.51
N VAL A 16 61.66 28.16 -46.36
CA VAL A 16 61.70 28.68 -44.99
C VAL A 16 60.80 29.92 -44.81
N SER A 17 59.62 29.64 -44.24
CA SER A 17 58.95 30.44 -43.20
C SER A 17 58.60 31.90 -43.48
N ALA A 18 57.35 32.15 -43.87
CA ALA A 18 56.61 33.34 -43.43
C ALA A 18 55.47 32.87 -42.51
N ALA A 19 55.58 33.23 -41.24
CA ALA A 19 54.76 32.76 -40.16
C ALA A 19 53.59 33.74 -39.88
N VAL A 20 52.43 33.15 -39.54
CA VAL A 20 51.34 33.63 -38.66
C VAL A 20 50.63 34.94 -39.05
N VAL A 21 49.31 34.88 -39.34
CA VAL A 21 48.19 35.47 -38.57
C VAL A 21 46.87 35.32 -39.37
N SER A 22 45.99 34.39 -38.94
CA SER A 22 44.55 34.67 -38.71
C SER A 22 43.78 33.41 -38.29
N ALA A 23 43.53 33.36 -36.98
CA ALA A 23 42.32 32.93 -36.28
C ALA A 23 41.33 31.95 -36.96
N CYS A 24 41.19 30.80 -36.29
CA CYS A 24 39.91 30.20 -35.88
C CYS A 24 38.82 29.99 -36.92
N ALA A 25 38.94 28.93 -37.72
CA ALA A 25 37.76 28.21 -38.22
C ALA A 25 37.57 26.95 -37.37
N SER A 26 36.89 27.08 -36.22
CA SER A 26 36.29 25.92 -35.54
C SER A 26 35.34 25.26 -36.54
N LYS A 27 35.79 24.18 -37.19
CA LYS A 27 34.88 23.28 -37.88
C LYS A 27 33.88 22.80 -36.84
N LYS A 28 32.63 23.27 -36.94
CA LYS A 28 31.51 22.75 -36.15
C LYS A 28 31.43 21.26 -36.49
N VAL A 29 31.89 20.41 -35.59
CA VAL A 29 31.55 18.98 -35.61
C VAL A 29 30.05 18.94 -35.30
N PRO A 30 29.18 18.55 -36.25
CA PRO A 30 27.77 18.41 -35.95
C PRO A 30 27.64 17.33 -34.85
N PRO A 31 26.75 17.52 -33.86
CA PRO A 31 26.46 16.46 -32.90
C PRO A 31 26.01 15.20 -33.68
N PRO A 32 26.36 13.99 -33.20
CA PRO A 32 25.95 12.76 -33.88
C PRO A 32 24.42 12.70 -33.97
N GLU A 33 23.91 12.38 -35.16
CA GLU A 33 22.50 12.02 -35.31
C GLU A 33 22.27 10.70 -34.58
N ILE A 34 21.58 10.79 -33.45
CA ILE A 34 21.05 9.64 -32.72
C ILE A 34 19.72 9.27 -33.36
N SER A 35 19.59 8.03 -33.80
CA SER A 35 18.29 7.46 -34.12
C SER A 35 17.49 7.35 -32.83
N TYR A 36 16.25 7.84 -32.84
CA TYR A 36 15.31 7.52 -31.78
C TYR A 36 15.00 6.02 -31.85
N ASP A 37 14.95 5.35 -30.70
CA ASP A 37 14.46 3.97 -30.63
C ASP A 37 13.06 3.92 -31.23
N ALA A 38 12.80 2.94 -32.10
CA ALA A 38 11.45 2.69 -32.58
C ALA A 38 10.59 2.41 -31.34
N ALA A 39 9.67 3.31 -31.04
CA ALA A 39 8.73 3.07 -29.96
C ALA A 39 7.93 1.83 -30.32
N ASP A 40 8.18 0.73 -29.61
CA ASP A 40 7.20 -0.33 -29.44
C ASP A 40 6.01 0.30 -28.72
N PHE A 41 5.12 0.92 -29.49
CA PHE A 41 3.85 1.42 -29.01
C PHE A 41 3.03 0.22 -28.57
N LYS A 42 3.14 -0.13 -27.29
CA LYS A 42 2.13 -0.95 -26.64
C LYS A 42 0.82 -0.17 -26.74
N PRO A 43 -0.21 -0.69 -27.42
CA PRO A 43 -1.49 0.00 -27.50
C PRO A 43 -1.96 0.27 -26.08
N ALA A 44 -2.38 1.51 -25.81
CA ALA A 44 -2.95 1.88 -24.53
C ALA A 44 -4.17 0.98 -24.29
N ALA A 45 -4.03 0.02 -23.38
CA ALA A 45 -5.19 -0.63 -22.80
C ALA A 45 -5.99 0.46 -22.11
N ILE A 46 -7.30 0.49 -22.34
CA ILE A 46 -8.20 1.33 -21.55
C ILE A 46 -8.15 0.75 -20.14
N GLU A 47 -7.23 1.26 -19.32
CA GLU A 47 -7.19 0.95 -17.91
C GLU A 47 -8.50 1.45 -17.33
N LYS A 48 -9.32 0.50 -16.84
CA LYS A 48 -10.55 0.81 -16.13
C LYS A 48 -10.19 1.81 -15.05
N ALA A 49 -10.87 2.96 -15.04
CA ALA A 49 -10.59 4.02 -14.09
C ALA A 49 -10.49 3.44 -12.67
N PRO A 50 -9.41 3.75 -11.91
CA PRO A 50 -9.20 3.18 -10.60
C PRO A 50 -10.43 3.45 -9.74
N GLU A 51 -10.96 2.39 -9.13
CA GLU A 51 -12.14 2.49 -8.30
C GLU A 51 -11.82 3.44 -7.13
N ARG A 52 -12.67 4.46 -6.96
CA ARG A 52 -12.45 5.48 -5.93
C ARG A 52 -12.47 4.82 -4.55
N PRO A 53 -11.56 5.19 -3.63
CA PRO A 53 -11.55 4.64 -2.30
C PRO A 53 -12.88 4.94 -1.61
N ILE A 54 -13.54 3.89 -1.12
CA ILE A 54 -14.77 4.02 -0.36
C ILE A 54 -14.36 4.36 1.08
N ARG A 55 -14.91 5.45 1.62
CA ARG A 55 -14.67 5.85 3.01
C ARG A 55 -15.35 4.85 3.93
N ILE A 56 -14.56 3.94 4.50
CA ILE A 56 -15.00 3.06 5.60
C ILE A 56 -15.14 3.95 6.83
N VAL A 57 -16.37 4.27 7.22
CA VAL A 57 -16.64 4.96 8.48
C VAL A 57 -16.56 3.91 9.57
N GLU A 58 -15.39 3.77 10.18
CA GLU A 58 -15.27 2.99 11.41
C GLU A 58 -16.11 3.69 12.48
N VAL A 59 -17.08 2.99 13.06
CA VAL A 59 -17.83 3.49 14.21
C VAL A 59 -16.78 3.78 15.29
N PRO A 60 -16.68 5.02 15.80
CA PRO A 60 -15.67 5.36 16.78
C PRO A 60 -15.84 4.44 17.99
N LYS A 61 -14.82 3.63 18.27
CA LYS A 61 -14.78 2.83 19.49
C LYS A 61 -14.70 3.82 20.66
N PRO A 62 -15.75 3.94 21.50
CA PRO A 62 -15.73 4.88 22.60
C PRO A 62 -14.55 4.51 23.51
N LEU A 63 -13.63 5.44 23.71
CA LEU A 63 -12.62 5.32 24.73
C LEU A 63 -13.31 5.51 26.08
N PRO A 64 -13.15 4.59 27.04
CA PRO A 64 -13.74 4.78 28.37
C PRO A 64 -13.11 6.03 29.00
N LEU A 65 -13.93 7.01 29.37
CA LEU A 65 -13.47 8.14 30.18
C LEU A 65 -13.05 7.64 31.57
N PRO A 66 -12.10 8.30 32.25
CA PRO A 66 -11.74 7.96 33.62
C PRO A 66 -12.99 7.89 34.51
N GLY A 67 -13.21 6.75 35.17
CA GLY A 67 -14.40 6.50 36.00
C GLY A 67 -15.61 5.86 35.30
N GLN A 68 -15.55 5.56 34.00
CA GLN A 68 -16.59 4.82 33.27
C GLN A 68 -16.37 3.31 33.23
N MET A 69 -15.30 2.79 33.85
CA MET A 69 -15.10 1.36 33.96
C MET A 69 -16.20 0.78 34.86
N GLN A 70 -17.04 -0.08 34.30
CA GLN A 70 -17.89 -0.94 35.12
C GLN A 70 -16.97 -1.68 36.11
N PRO A 71 -17.39 -1.87 37.37
CA PRO A 71 -16.69 -2.77 38.27
C PRO A 71 -16.46 -4.09 37.55
N GLU A 72 -15.28 -4.67 37.68
CA GLU A 72 -14.98 -6.00 37.15
C GLU A 72 -16.19 -6.89 37.47
N PRO A 73 -16.84 -7.52 36.46
CA PRO A 73 -17.97 -8.39 36.73
C PRO A 73 -17.51 -9.38 37.78
N GLY A 74 -18.13 -9.30 38.97
CA GLY A 74 -17.69 -10.05 40.12
C GLY A 74 -17.52 -11.51 39.70
N LYS A 75 -16.41 -12.13 40.10
CA LYS A 75 -16.18 -13.57 39.96
C LYS A 75 -17.18 -14.33 40.85
N ALA A 76 -18.47 -14.10 40.65
CA ALA A 76 -19.50 -14.94 41.19
C ALA A 76 -19.30 -16.29 40.51
N GLU A 77 -18.85 -17.25 41.31
CA GLU A 77 -18.68 -18.61 40.87
C GLU A 77 -20.03 -19.11 40.36
N ASP A 78 -20.09 -19.51 39.09
CA ASP A 78 -21.31 -20.02 38.51
C ASP A 78 -21.60 -21.40 39.09
N LYS A 79 -22.51 -21.44 40.07
CA LYS A 79 -22.89 -22.65 40.82
C LYS A 79 -23.81 -23.59 40.03
N ARG A 80 -24.20 -23.23 38.80
CA ARG A 80 -25.12 -24.05 37.99
C ARG A 80 -24.44 -25.36 37.55
N PRO A 81 -25.21 -26.46 37.40
CA PRO A 81 -24.71 -27.70 36.83
C PRO A 81 -24.08 -27.49 35.44
N PRO A 82 -23.04 -28.26 35.07
CA PRO A 82 -22.42 -28.17 33.74
C PRO A 82 -23.41 -28.28 32.58
N GLU A 83 -24.43 -29.13 32.71
CA GLU A 83 -25.45 -29.39 31.68
C GLU A 83 -26.28 -28.14 31.40
N GLU A 84 -26.69 -27.43 32.45
CA GLU A 84 -27.45 -26.18 32.33
C GLU A 84 -26.62 -25.08 31.67
N ARG A 85 -25.33 -24.98 32.01
CA ARG A 85 -24.41 -24.03 31.39
C ARG A 85 -24.22 -24.29 29.89
N VAL A 86 -24.13 -25.56 29.49
CA VAL A 86 -24.04 -25.94 28.07
C VAL A 86 -25.35 -25.64 27.35
N ALA A 87 -26.49 -25.95 27.96
CA ALA A 87 -27.80 -25.68 27.38
C ALA A 87 -28.02 -24.17 27.14
N ASP A 88 -27.67 -23.34 28.13
CA ASP A 88 -27.76 -21.88 28.02
C ASP A 88 -26.82 -21.33 26.95
N ALA A 89 -25.57 -21.81 26.90
CA ALA A 89 -24.60 -21.39 25.89
C ALA A 89 -25.09 -21.73 24.47
N ASN A 90 -25.58 -22.96 24.28
CA ASN A 90 -26.13 -23.39 22.99
C ASN A 90 -27.35 -22.54 22.61
N LYS A 91 -28.27 -22.33 23.55
CA LYS A 91 -29.47 -21.50 23.33
C LYS A 91 -29.11 -20.07 22.95
N ALA A 92 -28.10 -19.48 23.59
CA ALA A 92 -27.60 -18.14 23.28
C ALA A 92 -26.89 -18.07 21.91
N ALA A 93 -26.23 -19.15 21.51
CA ALA A 93 -25.56 -19.24 20.22
C ALA A 93 -26.50 -19.60 19.05
N THR A 94 -27.70 -20.12 19.33
CA THR A 94 -28.67 -20.52 18.31
C THR A 94 -29.29 -19.32 17.59
N GLN A 95 -29.07 -19.25 16.28
CA GLN A 95 -29.70 -18.34 15.34
C GLN A 95 -30.99 -18.97 14.80
N GLN A 96 -32.13 -18.41 15.21
CA GLN A 96 -33.45 -18.80 14.71
C GLN A 96 -33.74 -18.12 13.36
N PRO A 97 -34.51 -18.75 12.45
CA PRO A 97 -34.96 -18.09 11.24
C PRO A 97 -35.87 -16.92 11.59
N THR A 98 -35.71 -15.81 10.87
CA THR A 98 -36.45 -14.57 11.11
C THR A 98 -37.23 -14.16 9.89
N LYS A 99 -38.38 -13.50 10.09
CA LYS A 99 -39.23 -13.02 8.98
C LYS A 99 -38.45 -12.16 7.97
N TYR A 100 -37.54 -11.32 8.46
CA TYR A 100 -36.75 -10.40 7.63
C TYR A 100 -35.47 -11.02 7.06
N GLY A 101 -35.11 -12.23 7.49
CA GLY A 101 -33.94 -12.94 6.96
C GLY A 101 -34.21 -13.71 5.68
N TYR A 102 -35.45 -13.79 5.22
CA TYR A 102 -35.78 -14.43 3.94
C TYR A 102 -35.53 -13.50 2.75
N VAL A 103 -34.76 -13.98 1.79
CA VAL A 103 -34.70 -13.43 0.42
C VAL A 103 -35.38 -14.45 -0.48
N ASN A 104 -36.57 -14.11 -0.98
CA ASN A 104 -37.50 -15.08 -1.57
C ASN A 104 -37.77 -16.25 -0.59
N ALA A 105 -37.58 -17.49 -1.02
CA ALA A 105 -37.76 -18.68 -0.17
C ALA A 105 -36.47 -19.12 0.56
N VAL A 106 -35.39 -18.34 0.50
CA VAL A 106 -34.09 -18.67 1.09
C VAL A 106 -33.90 -17.88 2.38
N GLN A 107 -33.71 -18.57 3.50
CA GLN A 107 -33.30 -17.92 4.75
C GLN A 107 -31.81 -17.60 4.68
N VAL A 108 -31.47 -16.32 4.86
CA VAL A 108 -30.10 -15.83 4.86
C VAL A 108 -29.69 -15.50 6.30
N TYR A 109 -28.67 -16.18 6.80
CA TYR A 109 -28.10 -15.92 8.12
C TYR A 109 -26.83 -15.06 8.03
N PRO A 110 -26.61 -14.12 8.96
CA PRO A 110 -25.29 -13.52 9.10
C PRO A 110 -24.32 -14.58 9.64
N PHE A 111 -23.24 -14.87 8.89
CA PHE A 111 -22.24 -15.82 9.35
C PHE A 111 -21.50 -15.24 10.57
N THR A 112 -21.52 -16.00 11.66
CA THR A 112 -20.74 -15.78 12.88
C THR A 112 -20.09 -17.10 13.27
N ASP A 113 -18.81 -17.04 13.62
CA ASP A 113 -18.08 -18.22 14.09
C ASP A 113 -18.64 -18.71 15.44
N GLY A 114 -18.74 -20.03 15.62
CA GLY A 114 -19.33 -20.67 16.80
C GLY A 114 -20.85 -20.55 16.96
N ALA A 115 -21.57 -19.92 16.03
CA ALA A 115 -23.03 -19.86 16.06
C ALA A 115 -23.68 -21.18 15.61
N LEU A 116 -24.86 -21.48 16.16
CA LEU A 116 -25.67 -22.65 15.79
C LEU A 116 -26.83 -22.20 14.90
N TYR A 117 -26.93 -22.69 13.66
CA TYR A 117 -27.99 -22.26 12.74
C TYR A 117 -29.16 -23.24 12.75
N GLN A 118 -30.36 -22.75 13.10
CA GLN A 118 -31.56 -23.57 13.08
C GLN A 118 -32.03 -23.81 11.64
N LEU A 119 -32.32 -25.06 11.30
CA LEU A 119 -32.91 -25.49 10.03
C LEU A 119 -34.15 -26.35 10.30
N TYR A 120 -35.28 -25.96 9.72
CA TYR A 120 -36.51 -26.74 9.75
C TYR A 120 -36.69 -27.49 8.43
N ALA A 121 -36.83 -28.80 8.51
CA ALA A 121 -37.08 -29.67 7.36
C ALA A 121 -38.38 -30.45 7.57
N ALA A 122 -38.86 -31.13 6.53
CA ALA A 122 -40.02 -32.01 6.63
C ALA A 122 -39.82 -33.23 5.71
N PRO A 123 -40.45 -34.37 6.01
CA PRO A 123 -40.47 -35.51 5.10
C PRO A 123 -40.95 -35.12 3.70
N GLU A 124 -40.45 -35.80 2.67
CA GLU A 124 -40.77 -35.53 1.26
C GLU A 124 -40.44 -34.11 0.77
N ARG A 125 -39.63 -33.36 1.53
CA ARG A 125 -39.11 -32.04 1.15
C ARG A 125 -37.61 -32.05 1.35
N VAL A 126 -36.87 -31.72 0.28
CA VAL A 126 -35.43 -31.51 0.36
C VAL A 126 -35.18 -30.06 0.73
N THR A 127 -34.38 -29.83 1.76
CA THR A 127 -33.89 -28.48 2.11
C THR A 127 -32.46 -28.33 1.61
N ASP A 128 -32.18 -27.25 0.90
CA ASP A 128 -30.85 -26.92 0.38
C ASP A 128 -30.05 -26.05 1.35
N ILE A 129 -28.78 -26.36 1.56
CA ILE A 129 -27.82 -25.56 2.32
C ILE A 129 -26.76 -25.07 1.35
N ALA A 130 -26.86 -23.81 0.96
CA ALA A 130 -26.00 -23.24 -0.08
C ALA A 130 -24.80 -22.50 0.52
N LEU A 131 -23.59 -23.07 0.39
CA LEU A 131 -22.34 -22.51 0.91
C LEU A 131 -21.89 -21.26 0.13
N GLN A 132 -20.76 -20.62 0.48
CA GLN A 132 -20.29 -19.49 -0.31
C GLN A 132 -19.87 -19.94 -1.73
N PRO A 133 -20.12 -19.16 -2.79
CA PRO A 133 -19.49 -19.40 -4.09
C PRO A 133 -17.96 -19.48 -3.97
N GLY A 134 -17.36 -20.48 -4.61
CA GLY A 134 -15.93 -20.76 -4.58
C GLY A 134 -15.40 -21.41 -3.29
N GLU A 135 -16.28 -21.79 -2.35
CA GLU A 135 -15.94 -22.54 -1.14
C GLU A 135 -16.03 -24.04 -1.40
N LYS A 136 -15.03 -24.80 -0.94
CA LYS A 136 -14.93 -26.24 -1.18
C LYS A 136 -15.31 -27.03 0.06
N LEU A 137 -16.27 -27.94 -0.12
CA LEU A 137 -16.65 -28.88 0.93
C LEU A 137 -15.53 -29.88 1.21
N THR A 138 -15.17 -30.03 2.49
CA THR A 138 -14.18 -31.01 2.96
C THR A 138 -14.85 -32.21 3.60
N ALA A 139 -15.81 -31.97 4.50
CA ALA A 139 -16.55 -33.05 5.18
C ALA A 139 -17.92 -32.57 5.68
N VAL A 140 -18.86 -33.51 5.78
CA VAL A 140 -20.14 -33.34 6.47
C VAL A 140 -20.28 -34.42 7.52
N SER A 141 -20.65 -34.05 8.74
CA SER A 141 -20.86 -34.96 9.87
C SER A 141 -22.20 -34.69 10.50
N ALA A 142 -23.01 -35.72 10.73
CA ALA A 142 -24.32 -35.59 11.34
C ALA A 142 -24.48 -36.55 12.53
N GLY A 143 -25.21 -36.11 13.55
CA GLY A 143 -25.46 -36.93 14.74
C GLY A 143 -26.36 -38.14 14.49
N ASP A 144 -27.29 -38.03 13.53
CA ASP A 144 -28.21 -39.10 13.15
C ASP A 144 -28.27 -39.23 11.63
N THR A 145 -27.47 -40.13 11.07
CA THR A 145 -27.40 -40.40 9.62
C THR A 145 -28.36 -41.49 9.16
N VAL A 146 -29.04 -42.18 10.09
CA VAL A 146 -29.98 -43.25 9.75
C VAL A 146 -31.34 -42.66 9.39
N ARG A 147 -31.78 -41.66 10.15
CA ARG A 147 -33.08 -41.00 9.94
C ARG A 147 -32.99 -39.66 9.20
N TRP A 148 -31.78 -39.24 8.86
CA TRP A 148 -31.52 -38.09 8.00
C TRP A 148 -30.67 -38.47 6.81
N VAL A 149 -31.22 -38.18 5.63
CA VAL A 149 -30.49 -38.32 4.37
C VAL A 149 -29.78 -37.00 4.10
N ILE A 150 -28.48 -37.09 3.87
CA ILE A 150 -27.61 -35.95 3.55
C ILE A 150 -26.85 -36.29 2.28
N GLY A 151 -26.82 -35.36 1.34
CA GLY A 151 -26.00 -35.45 0.14
C GLY A 151 -25.46 -34.09 -0.24
N ASP A 152 -24.46 -34.05 -1.09
CA ASP A 152 -23.89 -32.82 -1.61
C ASP A 152 -23.99 -32.75 -3.13
N THR A 153 -24.01 -31.53 -3.65
CA THR A 153 -23.98 -31.25 -5.08
C THR A 153 -23.34 -29.89 -5.34
N ALA A 154 -23.11 -29.54 -6.59
CA ALA A 154 -22.59 -28.24 -6.97
C ALA A 154 -23.41 -27.64 -8.10
N SER A 155 -23.54 -26.31 -8.08
CA SER A 155 -24.16 -25.53 -9.16
C SER A 155 -23.19 -24.44 -9.63
N GLY A 156 -23.41 -23.91 -10.83
CA GLY A 156 -22.53 -22.88 -11.41
C GLY A 156 -21.21 -23.42 -11.96
N THR A 157 -20.40 -22.53 -12.51
CA THR A 157 -19.11 -22.84 -13.15
C THR A 157 -18.04 -21.82 -12.77
N GLY A 158 -16.77 -22.24 -12.82
CA GLY A 158 -15.62 -21.39 -12.49
C GLY A 158 -15.70 -20.81 -11.08
N ASP A 159 -15.38 -19.53 -10.94
CA ASP A 159 -15.37 -18.81 -9.66
C ASP A 159 -16.77 -18.66 -9.01
N ASN A 160 -17.83 -18.87 -9.80
CA ASN A 160 -19.21 -18.84 -9.33
C ASN A 160 -19.75 -20.23 -8.96
N GLN A 161 -18.93 -21.28 -9.07
CA GLN A 161 -19.34 -22.61 -8.65
C GLN A 161 -19.65 -22.60 -7.14
N ARG A 162 -20.78 -23.17 -6.77
CA ARG A 162 -21.31 -23.15 -5.40
C ARG A 162 -21.62 -24.57 -4.97
N THR A 163 -21.11 -24.97 -3.82
CA THR A 163 -21.45 -26.25 -3.19
C THR A 163 -22.73 -26.14 -2.37
N HIS A 164 -23.55 -27.18 -2.48
CA HIS A 164 -24.85 -27.34 -1.84
C HIS A 164 -24.83 -28.61 -1.01
N VAL A 165 -25.39 -28.55 0.20
CA VAL A 165 -25.66 -29.73 1.03
C VAL A 165 -27.17 -29.88 1.16
N LEU A 166 -27.68 -30.99 0.67
CA LEU A 166 -29.09 -31.33 0.64
C LEU A 166 -29.43 -32.20 1.85
N VAL A 167 -30.46 -31.82 2.59
CA VAL A 167 -30.90 -32.55 3.78
C VAL A 167 -32.38 -32.92 3.68
N LYS A 168 -32.71 -34.14 4.11
CA LYS A 168 -34.10 -34.63 4.17
C LYS A 168 -34.29 -35.60 5.35
N PRO A 169 -35.25 -35.35 6.24
CA PRO A 169 -35.60 -36.29 7.30
C PRO A 169 -36.47 -37.43 6.79
N PHE A 170 -36.39 -38.59 7.45
CA PHE A 170 -37.26 -39.74 7.16
C PHE A 170 -38.64 -39.63 7.82
N ALA A 171 -38.74 -38.96 8.97
CA ALA A 171 -39.96 -38.83 9.76
C ALA A 171 -40.07 -37.43 10.41
N PRO A 172 -41.28 -36.98 10.77
CA PRO A 172 -41.46 -35.75 11.55
C PRO A 172 -40.99 -35.94 13.00
N GLY A 173 -40.75 -34.84 13.73
CA GLY A 173 -40.40 -34.87 15.16
C GLY A 173 -38.96 -35.29 15.47
N LEU A 174 -38.11 -35.41 14.45
CA LEU A 174 -36.68 -35.70 14.60
C LEU A 174 -35.90 -34.42 14.89
N ALA A 175 -34.88 -34.53 15.74
CA ALA A 175 -33.89 -33.48 15.95
C ALA A 175 -32.48 -34.08 15.88
N THR A 176 -31.56 -33.38 15.19
CA THR A 176 -30.15 -33.77 15.13
C THR A 176 -29.29 -32.53 14.86
N ASN A 177 -27.98 -32.70 14.92
CA ASN A 177 -27.02 -31.68 14.51
C ASN A 177 -26.25 -32.12 13.26
N VAL A 178 -25.83 -31.13 12.48
CA VAL A 178 -24.92 -31.32 11.33
C VAL A 178 -23.77 -30.33 11.45
N VAL A 179 -22.56 -30.81 11.24
CA VAL A 179 -21.34 -30.01 11.14
C VAL A 179 -20.81 -30.13 9.73
N ILE A 180 -20.62 -28.99 9.07
CA ILE A 180 -20.10 -28.89 7.71
C ILE A 180 -18.75 -28.19 7.77
N THR A 181 -17.69 -28.86 7.32
CA THR A 181 -16.32 -28.33 7.30
C THR A 181 -15.91 -28.06 5.87
N THR A 182 -15.37 -26.87 5.61
CA THR A 182 -14.91 -26.43 4.28
C THR A 182 -13.45 -25.99 4.32
N ASP A 183 -12.93 -25.58 3.17
CA ASP A 183 -11.60 -24.94 3.05
C ASP A 183 -11.52 -23.55 3.71
N ARG A 184 -12.65 -22.96 4.12
CA ARG A 184 -12.70 -21.61 4.73
C ARG A 184 -13.19 -21.60 6.17
N ARG A 185 -14.18 -22.42 6.51
CA ARG A 185 -14.89 -22.34 7.80
C ARG A 185 -15.65 -23.61 8.16
N THR A 186 -16.22 -23.60 9.36
CA THR A 186 -17.09 -24.66 9.87
C THR A 186 -18.47 -24.10 10.15
N TYR A 187 -19.51 -24.80 9.71
CA TYR A 187 -20.91 -24.46 9.97
C TYR A 187 -21.50 -25.48 10.94
N HIS A 188 -22.15 -24.99 11.99
CA HIS A 188 -22.87 -25.83 12.95
C HIS A 188 -24.37 -25.60 12.78
N LEU A 189 -25.10 -26.66 12.44
CA LEU A 189 -26.54 -26.61 12.20
C LEU A 189 -27.30 -27.47 13.21
N GLN A 190 -28.46 -26.97 13.63
CA GLN A 190 -29.46 -27.71 14.38
C GLN A 190 -30.63 -28.00 13.46
N LEU A 191 -30.84 -29.27 13.16
CA LEU A 191 -31.89 -29.74 12.26
C LEU A 191 -33.10 -30.18 13.07
N GLN A 192 -34.27 -29.70 12.70
CA GLN A 192 -35.55 -30.10 13.29
C GLN A 192 -36.53 -30.48 12.19
N SER A 193 -37.10 -31.68 12.29
CA SER A 193 -38.11 -32.19 11.37
C SER A 193 -39.51 -31.84 11.85
N THR A 194 -40.31 -31.22 10.99
CA THR A 194 -41.73 -30.93 11.24
C THR A 194 -42.62 -31.83 10.38
N GLU A 195 -43.94 -31.80 10.59
CA GLU A 195 -44.88 -32.61 9.80
C GLU A 195 -44.93 -32.21 8.32
N LYS A 196 -44.98 -30.90 8.03
CA LYS A 196 -45.23 -30.38 6.68
C LYS A 196 -44.40 -29.16 6.31
N THR A 197 -43.89 -28.43 7.30
CA THR A 197 -43.24 -27.14 7.08
C THR A 197 -41.73 -27.33 6.97
N ALA A 198 -41.19 -27.04 5.79
CA ALA A 198 -39.76 -27.08 5.54
C ALA A 198 -39.30 -25.73 5.01
N MET A 199 -38.07 -25.37 5.36
CA MET A 199 -37.35 -24.31 4.68
C MET A 199 -36.93 -24.83 3.31
N ALA A 200 -37.07 -24.01 2.26
CA ALA A 200 -36.63 -24.41 0.92
C ALA A 200 -35.11 -24.43 0.84
N ALA A 201 -34.46 -23.36 1.31
CA ALA A 201 -33.02 -23.29 1.41
C ALA A 201 -32.54 -22.36 2.52
N ILE A 202 -31.29 -22.53 2.92
CA ILE A 202 -30.55 -21.57 3.74
C ILE A 202 -29.24 -21.15 3.07
N SER A 203 -28.77 -19.96 3.40
CA SER A 203 -27.43 -19.48 3.01
C SER A 203 -26.92 -18.45 4.02
N TRP A 204 -25.69 -17.97 3.82
CA TRP A 204 -25.10 -16.98 4.71
C TRP A 204 -24.61 -15.73 3.99
N THR A 205 -24.62 -14.60 4.72
CA THR A 205 -23.88 -13.38 4.37
C THR A 205 -22.61 -13.28 5.19
N TYR A 206 -21.49 -12.93 4.54
CA TYR A 206 -20.16 -12.86 5.14
C TYR A 206 -19.69 -11.41 5.25
N SER A 207 -20.17 -10.69 6.27
CA SER A 207 -19.87 -9.25 6.44
C SER A 207 -18.39 -8.97 6.69
N GLN A 208 -17.70 -9.83 7.44
CA GLN A 208 -16.27 -9.67 7.71
C GLN A 208 -15.42 -9.76 6.43
N ASP A 209 -15.74 -10.70 5.54
CA ASP A 209 -15.07 -10.84 4.25
C ASP A 209 -15.27 -9.60 3.37
N GLN A 210 -16.45 -8.99 3.40
CA GLN A 210 -16.73 -7.76 2.65
C GLN A 210 -15.86 -6.59 3.14
N ILE A 211 -15.70 -6.44 4.46
CA ILE A 211 -14.84 -5.38 5.03
C ILE A 211 -13.36 -5.64 4.70
N ILE A 212 -12.90 -6.88 4.76
CA ILE A 212 -11.51 -7.23 4.42
C ILE A 212 -11.26 -6.99 2.93
N ALA A 213 -12.17 -7.40 2.04
CA ALA A 213 -12.08 -7.15 0.61
C ALA A 213 -12.10 -5.65 0.29
N LEU A 214 -12.92 -4.87 1.00
CA LEU A 214 -12.93 -3.39 0.90
C LEU A 214 -11.60 -2.79 1.35
N ARG A 215 -11.02 -3.27 2.46
CA ARG A 215 -9.70 -2.82 2.94
C ARG A 215 -8.59 -3.17 1.95
N GLN A 216 -8.59 -4.37 1.37
CA GLN A 216 -7.63 -4.78 0.35
C GLN A 216 -7.78 -3.96 -0.93
N ARG A 217 -9.02 -3.70 -1.37
CA ARG A 217 -9.29 -2.81 -2.51
C ARG A 217 -8.80 -1.38 -2.24
N ASN A 218 -9.07 -0.84 -1.05
CA ASN A 218 -8.57 0.48 -0.67
C ASN A 218 -7.03 0.50 -0.65
N ALA A 219 -6.38 -0.52 -0.10
CA ALA A 219 -4.91 -0.62 -0.10
C ALA A 219 -4.34 -0.69 -1.53
N GLN A 220 -4.99 -1.43 -2.44
CA GLN A 220 -4.60 -1.47 -3.86
C GLN A 220 -4.84 -0.13 -4.56
N ALA A 221 -5.97 0.54 -4.30
CA ALA A 221 -6.27 1.85 -4.83
C ALA A 221 -5.30 2.93 -4.31
N GLU A 222 -4.93 2.88 -3.03
CA GLU A 222 -3.91 3.74 -2.42
C GLU A 222 -2.52 3.47 -3.00
N ALA A 223 -2.17 2.21 -3.28
CA ALA A 223 -0.90 1.86 -3.92
C ALA A 223 -0.79 2.35 -5.38
N VAL A 224 -1.92 2.48 -6.08
CA VAL A 224 -2.00 2.98 -7.47
C VAL A 224 -2.22 4.50 -7.52
N THR A 225 -2.46 5.16 -6.38
CA THR A 225 -2.63 6.62 -6.36
C THR A 225 -1.28 7.32 -6.63
N PRO A 226 -1.15 8.12 -7.70
CA PRO A 226 0.09 8.85 -7.98
C PRO A 226 0.45 9.75 -6.80
N VAL A 227 1.74 9.79 -6.43
CA VAL A 227 2.32 10.56 -5.30
C VAL A 227 1.93 12.05 -5.35
N ALA A 228 1.49 12.53 -6.51
CA ALA A 228 0.88 13.83 -6.65
C ALA A 228 -0.17 13.85 -7.76
N SER A 229 -1.44 13.73 -7.40
CA SER A 229 -2.56 14.13 -8.26
C SER A 229 -2.67 15.66 -8.44
N ASN A 230 -1.85 16.45 -7.74
CA ASN A 230 -1.89 17.93 -7.74
C ASN A 230 -0.52 18.62 -7.93
N ILE A 231 0.54 17.92 -8.37
CA ILE A 231 1.74 18.65 -8.80
C ILE A 231 1.50 19.07 -10.25
N ALA A 232 1.15 20.33 -10.45
CA ALA A 232 1.27 20.96 -11.76
C ALA A 232 2.76 20.96 -12.11
N LEU A 233 3.19 20.08 -13.03
CA LEU A 233 4.60 19.90 -13.42
C LEU A 233 5.25 21.25 -13.83
N GLU A 234 4.45 22.18 -14.34
CA GLU A 234 4.79 23.56 -14.71
C GLU A 234 5.22 24.47 -13.53
N ASN A 235 4.88 24.12 -12.29
CA ASN A 235 5.20 24.92 -11.10
C ASN A 235 6.41 24.40 -10.31
N LEU A 236 7.07 23.33 -10.78
CA LEU A 236 8.28 22.83 -10.14
C LEU A 236 9.45 23.80 -10.34
N ARG A 237 10.22 24.03 -9.28
CA ARG A 237 11.39 24.91 -9.23
C ARG A 237 12.62 24.14 -8.74
N PHE A 238 13.57 23.90 -9.64
CA PHE A 238 14.82 23.19 -9.37
C PHE A 238 15.93 24.16 -8.97
N ARG A 239 15.81 24.73 -7.77
CA ARG A 239 16.68 25.80 -7.29
C ARG A 239 17.45 25.48 -6.01
N TYR A 240 17.64 24.20 -5.74
CA TYR A 240 18.44 23.73 -4.62
C TYR A 240 19.68 23.01 -5.14
N SER A 241 20.84 23.31 -4.55
CA SER A 241 22.08 22.57 -4.73
C SER A 241 22.32 21.67 -3.52
N ILE A 242 22.91 20.50 -3.78
CA ILE A 242 23.25 19.50 -2.76
C ILE A 242 24.77 19.44 -2.65
N SER A 243 25.29 19.67 -1.45
CA SER A 243 26.73 19.73 -1.12
C SER A 243 27.03 18.94 0.15
N GLY A 244 28.30 18.69 0.46
CA GLY A 244 28.73 17.88 1.60
C GLY A 244 29.04 16.43 1.23
N ASP A 245 28.89 15.51 2.18
CA ASP A 245 29.37 14.13 2.11
C ASP A 245 28.63 13.28 1.06
N THR A 246 29.26 12.18 0.62
CA THR A 246 28.70 11.26 -0.39
C THR A 246 28.37 9.86 0.17
N PRO A 247 27.49 9.75 1.18
CA PRO A 247 27.02 8.45 1.66
C PRO A 247 26.00 7.81 0.69
N PRO A 248 25.72 6.51 0.82
CA PRO A 248 24.75 5.80 -0.03
C PRO A 248 23.33 6.37 -0.01
N TRP A 249 22.95 7.06 1.07
CA TRP A 249 21.66 7.72 1.23
C TRP A 249 21.65 9.16 0.70
N ARG A 250 22.69 9.63 0.02
CA ARG A 250 22.75 11.01 -0.49
C ARG A 250 21.55 11.32 -1.40
N PRO A 251 20.80 12.42 -1.15
CA PRO A 251 19.75 12.85 -2.04
C PRO A 251 20.29 13.05 -3.46
N THR A 252 19.51 12.63 -4.45
CA THR A 252 19.83 12.81 -5.86
C THR A 252 19.41 14.19 -6.34
N ARG A 253 18.33 14.74 -5.78
CA ARG A 253 17.74 16.00 -6.23
C ARG A 253 16.88 16.64 -5.15
N ALA A 254 16.75 17.97 -5.19
CA ALA A 254 15.82 18.72 -4.37
C ALA A 254 15.14 19.82 -5.21
N PHE A 255 13.84 20.00 -5.04
CA PHE A 255 13.02 20.98 -5.77
C PHE A 255 11.82 21.43 -4.93
N ASP A 256 11.21 22.55 -5.29
CA ASP A 256 10.00 23.05 -4.62
C ASP A 256 8.84 23.30 -5.61
N ASP A 257 7.61 23.31 -5.09
CA ASP A 257 6.38 23.67 -5.82
C ASP A 257 5.90 25.10 -5.48
N GLY A 258 6.75 25.92 -4.85
CA GLY A 258 6.40 27.23 -4.29
C GLY A 258 5.80 27.19 -2.88
N SER A 259 5.40 26.03 -2.37
CA SER A 259 4.85 25.85 -1.02
C SER A 259 5.62 24.82 -0.19
N LYS A 260 6.01 23.71 -0.81
CA LYS A 260 6.65 22.55 -0.21
C LYS A 260 7.96 22.26 -0.91
N VAL A 261 8.90 21.69 -0.18
CA VAL A 261 10.17 21.20 -0.72
C VAL A 261 10.14 19.68 -0.77
N TYR A 262 10.52 19.14 -1.92
CA TYR A 262 10.65 17.72 -2.19
C TYR A 262 12.12 17.37 -2.31
N ILE A 263 12.59 16.46 -1.46
CA ILE A 263 13.96 15.94 -1.47
C ILE A 263 13.89 14.50 -1.93
N GLU A 264 14.47 14.23 -3.09
CA GLU A 264 14.49 12.91 -3.73
C GLU A 264 15.72 12.13 -3.28
N PHE A 265 15.49 10.92 -2.81
CA PHE A 265 16.52 9.97 -2.42
C PHE A 265 16.63 8.82 -3.43
N PRO A 266 17.75 8.06 -3.42
CA PRO A 266 17.85 6.82 -4.15
C PRO A 266 16.71 5.85 -3.79
N ARG A 267 16.28 5.04 -4.76
CA ARG A 267 15.11 4.14 -4.63
C ARG A 267 15.17 3.15 -3.46
N ARG A 268 16.35 2.93 -2.86
CA ARG A 268 16.59 1.98 -1.76
C ARG A 268 16.98 2.65 -0.43
N ILE A 269 16.47 3.85 -0.15
CA ILE A 269 16.67 4.51 1.16
C ILE A 269 16.03 3.72 2.33
N ASP A 270 15.03 2.89 2.04
CA ASP A 270 14.37 1.98 2.97
C ASP A 270 15.29 0.89 3.55
N GLN A 271 16.44 0.62 2.92
CA GLN A 271 17.42 -0.35 3.39
C GLN A 271 18.42 0.23 4.42
N GLY A 272 18.36 1.53 4.69
CA GLY A 272 19.26 2.23 5.60
C GLY A 272 18.51 3.09 6.64
N GLU A 273 19.27 3.71 7.55
CA GLU A 273 18.70 4.62 8.55
C GLU A 273 18.35 5.97 7.92
N ALA A 274 17.14 6.46 8.19
CA ALA A 274 16.60 7.70 7.67
C ALA A 274 17.25 8.93 8.34
N PRO A 275 18.00 9.77 7.60
CA PRO A 275 18.68 10.93 8.20
C PRO A 275 17.67 12.00 8.65
N PRO A 276 17.73 12.49 9.91
CA PRO A 276 16.95 13.65 10.32
C PRO A 276 17.34 14.90 9.52
N LEU A 277 16.33 15.73 9.21
CA LEU A 277 16.45 16.97 8.46
C LEU A 277 16.37 18.19 9.38
N PHE A 278 17.39 19.04 9.31
CA PHE A 278 17.47 20.30 10.06
C PHE A 278 17.42 21.48 9.10
N ILE A 279 16.60 22.49 9.36
CA ILE A 279 16.66 23.75 8.61
C ILE A 279 17.65 24.70 9.29
N VAL A 280 18.48 25.36 8.46
CA VAL A 280 19.47 26.32 8.93
C VAL A 280 18.87 27.73 8.84
N GLY A 281 18.71 28.37 10.01
CA GLY A 281 18.23 29.74 10.17
C GLY A 281 19.24 30.79 9.67
N ALA A 282 18.79 32.05 9.58
CA ALA A 282 19.61 33.17 9.11
C ALA A 282 20.81 33.48 10.04
N ASP A 283 20.70 33.12 11.31
CA ASP A 283 21.71 33.20 12.37
C ASP A 283 22.64 31.97 12.43
N GLY A 284 22.41 30.97 11.56
CA GLY A 284 23.14 29.70 11.57
C GLY A 284 22.59 28.68 12.57
N SER A 285 21.50 28.98 13.28
CA SER A 285 20.82 28.01 14.15
C SER A 285 20.26 26.84 13.33
N SER A 286 20.25 25.63 13.92
CA SER A 286 19.70 24.43 13.28
C SER A 286 18.42 24.01 13.99
N GLU A 287 17.30 24.01 13.27
CA GLU A 287 15.98 23.63 13.80
C GLU A 287 15.57 22.27 13.21
N LEU A 288 15.18 21.31 14.05
CA LEU A 288 14.61 20.03 13.59
C LEU A 288 13.19 20.28 13.07
N VAL A 289 12.89 19.78 11.88
CA VAL A 289 11.63 20.08 11.19
C VAL A 289 10.84 18.81 10.98
N ASN A 290 9.52 18.92 11.12
CA ASN A 290 8.65 17.81 10.79
C ASN A 290 8.58 17.62 9.27
N TYR A 291 8.87 16.42 8.79
CA TYR A 291 8.84 16.05 7.38
C TYR A 291 8.04 14.77 7.21
N ARG A 292 7.51 14.56 6.00
CA ARG A 292 6.75 13.36 5.64
C ARG A 292 7.55 12.54 4.66
N VAL A 293 7.66 11.24 4.92
CA VAL A 293 8.31 10.29 4.00
C VAL A 293 7.22 9.64 3.13
N ARG A 294 7.40 9.69 1.80
CA ARG A 294 6.51 9.06 0.82
C ARG A 294 7.35 8.47 -0.32
N GLY A 295 7.41 7.15 -0.42
CA GLY A 295 8.31 6.46 -1.33
C GLY A 295 9.76 6.84 -1.03
N ASN A 296 10.50 7.28 -2.06
CA ASN A 296 11.86 7.79 -1.95
C ASN A 296 11.94 9.32 -1.77
N TYR A 297 10.86 9.99 -1.35
CA TYR A 297 10.83 11.43 -1.16
C TYR A 297 10.64 11.82 0.30
N TYR A 298 11.38 12.85 0.72
CA TYR A 298 11.03 13.63 1.91
C TYR A 298 10.29 14.88 1.46
N ILE A 299 9.13 15.11 2.07
CA ILE A 299 8.25 16.24 1.79
C ILE A 299 8.27 17.15 3.01
N VAL A 300 8.73 18.37 2.79
CA VAL A 300 8.82 19.42 3.81
C VAL A 300 7.74 20.45 3.50
N ASP A 301 6.84 20.70 4.46
CA ASP A 301 5.68 21.57 4.26
C ASP A 301 6.00 23.08 4.36
N ARG A 302 7.29 23.45 4.23
CA ARG A 302 7.76 24.85 4.20
C ARG A 302 8.99 25.00 3.30
N LEU A 303 9.13 26.17 2.69
CA LEU A 303 10.35 26.57 1.97
C LEU A 303 11.48 26.92 2.95
N PHE A 304 12.73 26.69 2.54
CA PHE A 304 13.92 27.03 3.33
C PHE A 304 15.06 27.56 2.48
N ALA A 305 15.95 28.34 3.08
CA ALA A 305 17.16 28.85 2.41
C ALA A 305 18.28 27.80 2.39
N ALA A 306 18.48 27.11 3.51
CA ALA A 306 19.38 25.97 3.63
C ALA A 306 18.84 24.95 4.62
N ALA A 307 19.12 23.68 4.39
CA ALA A 307 18.84 22.57 5.29
C ALA A 307 20.01 21.59 5.28
N GLU A 308 20.15 20.83 6.37
CA GLU A 308 21.18 19.83 6.56
C GLU A 308 20.56 18.50 6.96
N LEU A 309 20.96 17.45 6.26
CA LEU A 309 20.72 16.06 6.63
C LEU A 309 21.94 15.57 7.38
N ARG A 310 21.72 15.02 8.58
CA ARG A 310 22.82 14.58 9.44
C ARG A 310 22.58 13.17 9.93
N LEU A 311 23.56 12.28 9.81
CA LEU A 311 23.47 10.89 10.29
C LEU A 311 24.79 10.44 10.93
N GLY A 312 24.70 9.71 12.04
CA GLY A 312 25.86 9.15 12.76
C GLY A 312 26.22 9.86 14.07
N THR A 313 26.77 9.09 15.02
CA THR A 313 27.06 9.53 16.40
C THR A 313 28.54 9.88 16.66
N LYS A 314 29.50 9.14 16.08
CA LYS A 314 30.95 9.37 16.26
C LYS A 314 31.62 10.12 15.11
N ARG A 315 31.14 9.93 13.87
CA ARG A 315 31.52 10.67 12.67
C ARG A 315 30.23 11.02 11.95
N GLN A 316 29.78 12.25 12.11
CA GLN A 316 28.52 12.71 11.54
C GLN A 316 28.71 12.96 10.05
N GLN A 317 27.96 12.24 9.23
CA GLN A 317 27.83 12.49 7.81
C GLN A 317 26.86 13.65 7.64
N VAL A 318 27.28 14.71 6.95
CA VAL A 318 26.48 15.93 6.77
C VAL A 318 26.33 16.25 5.29
N ILE A 319 25.08 16.36 4.85
CA ILE A 319 24.71 16.82 3.51
C ILE A 319 23.91 18.10 3.64
N ARG A 320 24.35 19.14 2.94
CA ARG A 320 23.71 20.46 2.95
C ARG A 320 22.98 20.70 1.64
N ILE A 321 21.71 21.05 1.75
CA ILE A 321 20.82 21.44 0.66
C ILE A 321 20.61 22.95 0.76
N SER A 322 21.03 23.71 -0.25
CA SER A 322 20.97 25.17 -0.22
C SER A 322 20.33 25.74 -1.47
N ARG A 323 19.56 26.82 -1.32
CA ARG A 323 19.02 27.56 -2.47
C ARG A 323 20.12 28.27 -3.24
N ILE A 324 20.07 28.19 -4.56
CA ILE A 324 21.05 28.82 -5.47
C ILE A 324 20.67 30.24 -5.90
N ASP A 325 19.43 30.66 -5.62
CA ASP A 325 18.86 31.93 -6.04
C ASP A 325 18.84 33.01 -4.92
N GLY A 326 19.50 32.72 -3.78
CA GLY A 326 19.64 33.66 -2.66
C GLY A 326 20.89 34.55 -2.78
N ARG A 327 20.80 35.80 -2.30
CA ARG A 327 21.98 36.68 -2.14
C ARG A 327 22.82 36.17 -0.96
N GLN A 328 24.11 35.88 -1.20
CA GLN A 328 25.02 35.47 -0.13
C GLN A 328 25.26 36.61 0.87
N PRO A 329 25.24 36.36 2.20
CA PRO A 329 25.74 37.33 3.16
C PRO A 329 27.25 37.50 2.98
N GLN A 330 27.72 38.74 2.91
CA GLN A 330 29.15 39.07 2.82
C GLN A 330 29.90 38.45 4.01
N ARG A 331 30.89 37.60 3.72
CA ARG A 331 31.89 37.14 4.71
C ARG A 331 32.57 38.37 5.31
N ARG A 332 32.31 38.70 6.58
CA ARG A 332 33.14 39.65 7.34
C ARG A 332 34.52 39.02 7.53
N ILE A 333 35.48 39.44 6.72
CA ILE A 333 36.90 39.17 6.96
C ILE A 333 37.31 40.08 8.12
N SER A 334 37.44 39.53 9.32
CA SER A 334 38.04 40.22 10.46
C SER A 334 39.55 40.34 10.25
N LEU A 335 39.99 41.47 9.68
CA LEU A 335 41.38 41.90 9.70
C LEU A 335 41.74 42.34 11.13
N PHE A 336 42.28 41.42 11.92
CA PHE A 336 42.93 41.79 13.19
C PHE A 336 44.27 42.46 12.88
N ARG A 337 44.31 43.78 13.06
CA ARG A 337 45.51 44.61 13.11
C ARG A 337 45.91 44.75 14.58
N GLY A 338 46.99 44.10 15.00
CA GLY A 338 47.58 44.28 16.32
C GLY A 338 49.04 44.70 16.20
N SER A 339 49.33 45.97 16.46
CA SER A 339 50.69 46.52 16.55
C SER A 339 50.95 47.02 17.97
N ARG A 340 51.91 46.37 18.67
CA ARG A 340 52.86 46.88 19.70
C ARG A 340 52.24 47.51 20.98
N ARG A 341 52.84 47.55 22.18
CA ARG A 341 54.18 47.26 22.75
C ARG A 341 54.06 47.38 24.30
N GLY A 342 55.02 46.79 25.03
CA GLY A 342 55.44 47.16 26.41
C GLY A 342 54.56 46.56 27.52
N GLU A 343 55.06 46.03 28.63
CA GLU A 343 56.32 46.26 29.36
C GLU A 343 56.56 45.08 30.32
N ASP A 344 57.82 44.68 30.50
CA ASP A 344 58.30 44.07 31.74
C ASP A 344 59.82 44.32 31.82
N SER A 345 60.19 45.40 32.52
CA SER A 345 61.40 45.60 33.35
C SER A 345 61.45 47.04 33.84
#